data_AF-J0LKZ8-F1
#
_entry.id   AF-J0LKZ8-F1
#
_cell.length_a   1.000
_cell.length_b   1.000
_cell.length_c   1.000
_cell.angle_alpha   90.00
_cell.angle_beta   90.00
_cell.angle_gamma   90.00
#
_symmetry.space_group_name_H-M   'P 1'
#
loop_
_entity.id
_entity.type
_entity.pdbx_description
1 polymer ?
#
loop_
_entity_poly.entity_id
_entity_poly.type
_entity_poly.pdbx_seq_one_letter_code
_entity_poly.pdbx_strand_id
1 'polypeptide(L)'
;MVEDLDHPWRIYARQVRWAACGVVCVLILALVIGTVWFRVADVHRREAQRRIDISLDMVRQFEGTSLGHPPFGNAPERFVRVLEPSLWPNDPVPADRIPGIKMAIGVFNSMYPYEAVTFKGVKMAYGRDFERNVTEGWKQNRKELRFVSWCRQPAHVVYRRDVFDGNRLVHRRGERFEGKISNYEYVIHRDSAYEELEFVSNPGKGK
;
A
#
# COMPACT_ATOMS: atom_id res chain seq x y z
N MET A 1 -61.27 -40.53 -55.48
CA MET A 1 -60.31 -39.44 -55.72
C MET A 1 -60.18 -38.72 -54.40
N VAL A 2 -59.19 -39.12 -53.59
CA VAL A 2 -58.94 -38.52 -52.27
C VAL A 2 -58.07 -37.31 -52.54
N GLU A 3 -58.69 -36.13 -52.60
CA GLU A 3 -57.94 -34.88 -52.64
C GLU A 3 -57.37 -34.60 -51.25
N ASP A 4 -56.06 -34.51 -51.23
CA ASP A 4 -55.18 -34.26 -50.11
C ASP A 4 -55.51 -32.88 -49.51
N LEU A 5 -56.40 -32.84 -48.52
CA LEU A 5 -56.66 -31.66 -47.68
C LEU A 5 -55.50 -31.49 -46.71
N ASP A 6 -54.36 -31.06 -47.25
CA ASP A 6 -53.19 -30.75 -46.44
C ASP A 6 -53.48 -29.51 -45.59
N HIS A 7 -53.53 -29.76 -44.29
CA HIS A 7 -54.36 -29.08 -43.33
C HIS A 7 -53.87 -27.66 -42.92
N PRO A 8 -54.78 -26.69 -42.68
CA PRO A 8 -54.46 -25.34 -42.17
C PRO A 8 -53.76 -25.34 -40.79
N TRP A 9 -53.84 -26.43 -40.02
CA TRP A 9 -53.11 -26.58 -38.75
C TRP A 9 -51.59 -26.64 -38.93
N ARG A 10 -51.08 -27.10 -40.10
CA ARG A 10 -49.64 -27.17 -40.38
C ARG A 10 -49.01 -25.79 -40.51
N ILE A 11 -49.73 -24.85 -41.13
CA ILE A 11 -49.30 -23.46 -41.30
C ILE A 11 -49.31 -22.73 -39.94
N TYR A 12 -50.37 -22.92 -39.16
CA TYR A 12 -50.50 -22.32 -37.83
C TYR A 12 -49.44 -22.86 -36.86
N ALA A 13 -49.22 -24.17 -36.85
CA ALA A 13 -48.17 -24.80 -36.05
C ALA A 13 -46.76 -24.33 -36.45
N ARG A 14 -46.52 -24.09 -37.74
CA ARG A 14 -45.24 -23.55 -38.23
C ARG A 14 -45.04 -22.10 -37.75
N GLN A 15 -46.04 -21.24 -37.83
CA GLN A 15 -45.96 -19.85 -37.35
C GLN A 15 -45.74 -19.75 -35.84
N VAL A 16 -46.47 -20.54 -35.05
CA VAL A 16 -46.30 -20.59 -33.59
C VAL A 16 -44.90 -21.10 -33.21
N ARG A 17 -44.34 -22.07 -33.94
CA ARG A 17 -42.97 -22.55 -33.72
C ARG A 17 -41.90 -21.48 -34.02
N TRP A 18 -42.06 -20.72 -35.09
CA TRP A 18 -41.15 -19.60 -35.38
C TRP A 18 -41.23 -18.49 -34.34
N ALA A 19 -42.44 -18.15 -33.88
CA ALA A 19 -42.64 -17.19 -32.80
C ALA A 19 -41.99 -17.67 -31.48
N ALA A 20 -42.21 -18.94 -31.11
CA ALA A 20 -41.59 -19.53 -29.92
C ALA A 20 -40.06 -19.56 -30.02
N CYS A 21 -39.49 -19.95 -31.18
CA CYS A 21 -38.05 -19.88 -31.42
C CYS A 21 -37.54 -18.43 -31.31
N GLY A 22 -38.27 -17.46 -31.85
CA GLY A 22 -37.92 -16.04 -31.74
C GLY A 22 -37.86 -15.57 -30.29
N VAL A 23 -38.87 -15.91 -29.48
CA VAL A 23 -38.91 -15.58 -28.05
C VAL A 23 -37.74 -16.22 -27.30
N VAL A 24 -37.47 -17.51 -27.54
CA VAL A 24 -36.35 -18.22 -26.91
C VAL A 24 -35.01 -17.58 -27.30
N CYS A 25 -34.82 -17.21 -28.57
CA CYS A 25 -33.63 -16.49 -29.02
C CYS A 25 -33.46 -15.14 -28.31
N VAL A 26 -34.54 -14.38 -28.14
CA VAL A 26 -34.52 -13.10 -27.42
C VAL A 26 -34.17 -13.29 -25.94
N LEU A 27 -34.73 -14.32 -25.28
CA LEU A 27 -34.43 -14.63 -23.89
C LEU A 27 -32.95 -15.03 -23.70
N ILE A 28 -32.41 -15.84 -24.62
CA ILE A 28 -30.99 -16.21 -24.59
C ILE A 28 -30.11 -14.96 -24.79
N LEU A 29 -30.44 -14.10 -25.75
CA LEU A 29 -29.71 -12.85 -25.99
C LEU A 29 -29.73 -11.95 -24.75
N ALA A 30 -30.89 -11.79 -24.11
CA ALA A 30 -31.02 -11.00 -22.89
C ALA A 30 -30.15 -11.57 -21.75
N LEU A 31 -30.11 -12.90 -21.59
CA LEU A 31 -29.28 -13.56 -20.59
C LEU A 31 -27.79 -13.36 -20.89
N VAL A 32 -27.35 -13.51 -22.14
CA VAL A 32 -25.96 -13.26 -22.56
C VAL A 32 -25.58 -11.80 -22.27
N ILE A 33 -26.39 -10.83 -22.69
CA ILE A 33 -26.14 -9.40 -22.44
C ILE A 33 -26.06 -9.12 -20.93
N GLY A 34 -26.99 -9.67 -20.15
CA GLY A 34 -26.99 -9.52 -18.70
C GLY A 34 -25.72 -10.07 -18.04
N THR A 35 -25.26 -11.25 -18.46
CA THR A 35 -24.02 -11.84 -17.95
C THR A 35 -22.78 -11.02 -18.30
N VAL A 36 -22.69 -10.48 -19.53
CA VAL A 36 -21.58 -9.62 -19.95
C VAL A 36 -21.55 -8.33 -19.13
N TRP A 37 -22.70 -7.66 -18.98
CA TRP A 37 -22.82 -6.45 -18.15
C TRP A 37 -22.41 -6.70 -16.70
N PHE A 38 -22.87 -7.80 -16.10
CA PHE A 38 -22.51 -8.14 -14.73
C PHE A 38 -21.00 -8.38 -14.57
N ARG A 39 -20.38 -9.08 -15.53
CA ARG A 39 -18.93 -9.31 -15.53
C ARG A 39 -18.13 -8.02 -15.67
N VAL A 40 -18.54 -7.12 -16.58
CA VAL A 40 -17.89 -5.81 -16.76
C VAL A 40 -18.03 -4.96 -15.49
N ALA A 41 -19.22 -4.90 -14.91
CA ALA A 41 -19.46 -4.18 -13.66
C ALA A 41 -18.64 -4.75 -12.49
N ASP A 42 -18.51 -6.08 -12.39
CA ASP A 42 -17.68 -6.74 -11.38
C ASP A 42 -16.19 -6.43 -11.56
N VAL A 43 -15.67 -6.43 -12.80
CA VAL A 43 -14.28 -6.02 -13.09
C VAL A 43 -14.04 -4.58 -12.65
N HIS A 44 -14.92 -3.64 -13.02
CA HIS A 44 -14.78 -2.24 -12.61
C HIS A 44 -14.85 -2.05 -11.09
N ARG A 45 -15.74 -2.79 -10.41
CA ARG A 45 -15.81 -2.76 -8.93
C ARG A 45 -14.51 -3.26 -8.30
N ARG A 46 -13.94 -4.35 -8.81
CA ARG A 46 -12.68 -4.90 -8.30
C ARG A 46 -11.50 -3.97 -8.55
N GLU A 47 -11.45 -3.31 -9.70
CA GLU A 47 -10.42 -2.31 -10.00
C GLU A 47 -10.54 -1.09 -9.08
N ALA A 48 -11.75 -0.61 -8.84
CA ALA A 48 -12.00 0.49 -7.90
C ALA A 48 -11.55 0.11 -6.48
N GLN A 49 -11.93 -1.09 -6.00
CA GLN A 49 -11.52 -1.58 -4.69
C GLN A 49 -10.00 -1.74 -4.59
N ARG A 50 -9.36 -2.31 -5.61
CA ARG A 50 -7.91 -2.48 -5.64
C ARG A 50 -7.19 -1.12 -5.53
N ARG A 51 -7.66 -0.10 -6.24
CA ARG A 51 -7.08 1.26 -6.16
C ARG A 51 -7.19 1.82 -4.74
N ILE A 52 -8.36 1.70 -4.13
CA ILE A 52 -8.59 2.12 -2.74
C ILE A 52 -7.64 1.39 -1.78
N ASP A 53 -7.52 0.06 -1.91
CA ASP A 53 -6.67 -0.75 -1.04
C ASP A 53 -5.18 -0.35 -1.17
N ILE A 54 -4.70 -0.12 -2.40
CA ILE A 54 -3.33 0.32 -2.65
C ILE A 54 -3.11 1.74 -2.13
N SER A 55 -4.06 2.65 -2.33
CA SER A 55 -3.99 4.00 -1.78
C SER A 55 -3.88 3.99 -0.25
N LEU A 56 -4.71 3.20 0.42
CA LEU A 56 -4.66 3.02 1.87
C LEU A 56 -3.33 2.43 2.32
N ASP A 57 -2.82 1.43 1.61
CA ASP A 57 -1.53 0.81 1.93
C ASP A 57 -0.38 1.83 1.80
N MET A 58 -0.31 2.57 0.69
CA MET A 58 0.70 3.62 0.49
C MET A 58 0.59 4.74 1.54
N VAL A 59 -0.62 5.15 1.91
CA VAL A 59 -0.82 6.14 2.97
C VAL A 59 -0.39 5.60 4.33
N ARG A 60 -0.77 4.37 4.69
CA ARG A 60 -0.30 3.74 5.93
C ARG A 60 1.22 3.59 5.97
N GLN A 61 1.86 3.43 4.81
CA GLN A 61 3.32 3.43 4.69
C GLN A 61 3.92 4.81 4.92
N PHE A 62 3.32 5.84 4.33
CA PHE A 62 3.73 7.22 4.46
C PHE A 62 3.59 7.74 5.91
N GLU A 63 2.41 7.56 6.51
CA GLU A 63 2.09 8.02 7.86
C GLU A 63 2.70 7.10 8.93
N GLY A 64 2.71 5.79 8.71
CA GLY A 64 3.04 4.85 9.78
C GLY A 64 1.91 4.69 10.80
N THR A 65 1.69 3.45 11.24
CA THR A 65 0.48 3.06 11.96
C THR A 65 0.69 2.80 13.46
N SER A 66 1.93 2.85 13.97
CA SER A 66 2.25 2.09 15.20
C SER A 66 3.08 2.81 16.26
N LEU A 67 3.73 3.94 15.97
CA LEU A 67 4.77 4.51 16.85
C LEU A 67 4.70 6.04 17.05
N GLY A 68 3.56 6.68 16.74
CA GLY A 68 3.30 8.09 17.10
C GLY A 68 4.10 9.16 16.34
N HIS A 69 5.14 8.78 15.58
CA HIS A 69 5.99 9.71 14.83
C HIS A 69 6.03 9.35 13.33
N PRO A 70 5.13 9.92 12.51
CA PRO A 70 5.10 9.66 11.09
C PRO A 70 6.39 10.17 10.42
N PRO A 71 7.22 9.31 9.81
CA PRO A 71 8.50 9.72 9.24
C PRO A 71 8.35 10.73 8.10
N PHE A 72 7.22 10.71 7.39
CA PHE A 72 6.95 11.57 6.24
C PHE A 72 5.80 12.57 6.48
N GLY A 73 5.18 12.56 7.66
CA GLY A 73 4.03 13.41 8.00
C GLY A 73 2.68 12.70 7.80
N ASN A 74 1.61 13.46 7.98
CA ASN A 74 0.23 12.97 7.86
C ASN A 74 -0.29 13.13 6.44
N ALA A 75 -1.18 12.25 6.02
CA ALA A 75 -1.94 12.40 4.80
C ALA A 75 -2.90 13.58 4.90
N PRO A 76 -3.16 14.30 3.78
CA PRO A 76 -4.14 15.36 3.77
C PRO A 76 -5.55 14.84 4.06
N GLU A 77 -6.30 15.54 4.90
CA GLU A 77 -7.64 15.14 5.34
C GLU A 77 -8.61 14.92 4.16
N ARG A 78 -8.54 15.77 3.13
CA ARG A 78 -9.37 15.65 1.92
C ARG A 78 -9.07 14.37 1.15
N PHE A 79 -7.82 13.92 1.12
CA PHE A 79 -7.45 12.66 0.50
C PHE A 79 -8.08 11.50 1.26
N VAL A 80 -7.92 11.44 2.59
CA VAL A 80 -8.39 10.31 3.42
C VAL A 80 -9.91 10.11 3.32
N ARG A 81 -10.68 11.18 3.15
CA ARG A 81 -12.14 11.09 3.00
C ARG A 81 -12.61 10.44 1.70
N VAL A 82 -11.92 10.70 0.60
CA VAL A 82 -12.36 10.30 -0.75
C VAL A 82 -11.55 9.12 -1.28
N LEU A 83 -10.32 8.94 -0.78
CA LEU A 83 -9.32 7.97 -1.23
C LEU A 83 -9.05 8.03 -2.73
N GLU A 84 -9.19 9.23 -3.30
CA GLU A 84 -8.96 9.52 -4.70
C GLU A 84 -7.47 9.84 -4.91
N PRO A 85 -6.72 9.01 -5.66
CA PRO A 85 -5.26 9.17 -5.83
C PRO A 85 -4.85 10.52 -6.40
N SER A 86 -5.67 11.11 -7.28
CA SER A 86 -5.40 12.42 -7.89
C SER A 86 -5.48 13.60 -6.92
N LEU A 87 -6.08 13.42 -5.74
CA LEU A 87 -6.11 14.43 -4.68
C LEU A 87 -4.84 14.44 -3.82
N TRP A 88 -3.95 13.46 -4.01
CA TRP A 88 -2.69 13.41 -3.29
C TRP A 88 -1.74 14.52 -3.76
N PRO A 89 -1.09 15.27 -2.84
CA PRO A 89 -0.26 16.39 -3.21
C PRO A 89 1.04 15.92 -3.87
N ASN A 90 1.52 16.70 -4.84
CA ASN A 90 2.80 16.44 -5.51
C ASN A 90 3.99 16.47 -4.55
N ASP A 91 3.88 17.23 -3.47
CA ASP A 91 4.87 17.38 -2.41
C ASP A 91 4.22 17.21 -1.04
N PRO A 92 4.05 15.97 -0.56
CA PRO A 92 3.37 15.69 0.70
C PRO A 92 4.29 15.84 1.92
N VAL A 93 5.61 15.93 1.72
CA VAL A 93 6.59 15.86 2.81
C VAL A 93 6.80 17.25 3.42
N PRO A 94 6.48 17.46 4.71
CA PRO A 94 6.72 18.73 5.38
C PRO A 94 8.21 19.10 5.41
N ALA A 95 8.52 20.39 5.27
CA ALA A 95 9.90 20.88 5.16
C ALA A 95 10.76 20.56 6.39
N ASP A 96 10.16 20.58 7.58
CA ASP A 96 10.79 20.23 8.87
C ASP A 96 11.24 18.76 8.94
N ARG A 97 10.61 17.87 8.15
CA ARG A 97 10.95 16.44 8.12
C ARG A 97 12.11 16.10 7.19
N ILE A 98 12.41 16.98 6.23
CA ILE A 98 13.42 16.74 5.18
C ILE A 98 14.80 16.39 5.76
N PRO A 99 15.35 17.11 6.76
CA PRO A 99 16.65 16.78 7.33
C PRO A 99 16.68 15.37 7.95
N GLY A 100 15.65 15.01 8.72
CA GLY A 100 15.51 13.70 9.34
C GLY A 100 15.43 12.56 8.32
N ILE A 101 14.65 12.76 7.25
CA ILE A 101 14.56 11.79 6.15
C ILE A 101 15.92 11.60 5.46
N LYS A 102 16.65 12.68 5.17
CA LYS A 102 17.98 12.58 4.55
C LYS A 102 18.97 11.83 5.44
N MET A 103 18.91 12.07 6.75
CA MET A 103 19.73 11.33 7.72
C MET A 103 19.37 9.83 7.73
N ALA A 104 18.08 9.49 7.77
CA ALA A 104 17.60 8.12 7.71
C ALA A 104 18.01 7.41 6.40
N ILE A 105 17.97 8.10 5.26
CA ILE A 105 18.48 7.57 3.99
C ILE A 105 19.97 7.25 4.08
N GLY A 106 20.77 8.12 4.71
CA GLY A 106 22.20 7.87 4.90
C GLY A 106 22.46 6.58 5.68
N VAL A 107 21.74 6.38 6.79
CA VAL A 107 21.84 5.16 7.60
C VAL A 107 21.36 3.93 6.83
N PHE A 108 20.20 4.01 6.17
CA PHE A 108 19.66 2.91 5.37
C PHE A 108 20.60 2.50 4.25
N ASN A 109 21.10 3.45 3.45
CA ASN A 109 22.00 3.17 2.34
C ASN A 109 23.34 2.60 2.81
N SER A 110 23.80 2.96 4.01
CA SER A 110 25.00 2.36 4.60
C SER A 110 24.81 0.89 4.97
N MET A 111 23.60 0.48 5.35
CA MET A 111 23.29 -0.92 5.69
C MET A 111 22.89 -1.75 4.48
N TYR A 112 22.22 -1.13 3.50
CA TYR A 112 21.69 -1.78 2.32
C TYR A 112 22.21 -1.10 1.04
N PRO A 113 23.52 -1.17 0.75
CA PRO A 113 24.13 -0.41 -0.36
C PRO A 113 23.56 -0.77 -1.74
N TYR A 114 23.18 -2.03 -1.96
CA TYR A 114 22.56 -2.48 -3.22
C TYR A 114 21.12 -2.00 -3.40
N GLU A 115 20.48 -1.56 -2.32
CA GLU A 115 19.11 -1.06 -2.29
C GLU A 115 19.04 0.46 -2.04
N ALA A 116 20.17 1.14 -2.24
CA ALA A 116 20.28 2.56 -1.95
C ALA A 116 19.17 3.38 -2.63
N VAL A 117 18.61 4.31 -1.85
CA VAL A 117 17.56 5.24 -2.29
C VAL A 117 18.07 6.68 -2.27
N THR A 118 17.37 7.56 -2.96
CA THR A 118 17.60 9.01 -2.90
C THR A 118 16.39 9.71 -2.32
N PHE A 119 16.61 10.86 -1.69
CA PHE A 119 15.51 11.69 -1.19
C PHE A 119 14.53 12.06 -2.32
N LYS A 120 15.05 12.41 -3.51
CA LYS A 120 14.22 12.71 -4.69
C LYS A 120 13.36 11.52 -5.10
N GLY A 121 13.92 10.30 -5.11
CA GLY A 121 13.19 9.08 -5.45
C GLY A 121 12.03 8.82 -4.49
N VAL A 122 12.30 8.85 -3.17
CA VAL A 122 11.27 8.68 -2.14
C VAL A 122 10.20 9.76 -2.25
N LYS A 123 10.60 11.02 -2.39
CA LYS A 123 9.70 12.17 -2.54
C LYS A 123 8.79 12.04 -3.77
N MET A 124 9.34 11.60 -4.91
CA MET A 124 8.54 11.40 -6.12
C MET A 124 7.57 10.24 -5.94
N ALA A 125 8.04 9.09 -5.44
CA ALA A 125 7.25 7.87 -5.29
C ALA A 125 6.00 8.06 -4.43
N TYR A 126 6.14 8.80 -3.31
CA TYR A 126 5.04 9.13 -2.43
C TYR A 126 4.41 10.48 -2.72
N GLY A 127 4.85 11.24 -3.72
CA GLY A 127 4.29 12.55 -4.06
C GLY A 127 3.71 12.55 -5.47
N ARG A 128 4.39 13.22 -6.41
CA ARG A 128 3.92 13.35 -7.80
C ARG A 128 3.57 12.02 -8.50
N ASP A 129 4.22 10.92 -8.11
CA ASP A 129 4.04 9.61 -8.75
C ASP A 129 3.01 8.74 -8.02
N PHE A 130 2.38 9.25 -6.95
CA PHE A 130 1.44 8.50 -6.12
C PHE A 130 0.29 7.91 -6.94
N GLU A 131 -0.40 8.73 -7.73
CA GLU A 131 -1.53 8.28 -8.57
C GLU A 131 -1.11 7.21 -9.59
N ARG A 132 0.05 7.42 -10.23
CA ARG A 132 0.61 6.43 -11.16
C ARG A 132 0.92 5.12 -10.45
N ASN A 133 1.53 5.19 -9.27
CA ASN A 133 1.87 4.03 -8.46
C ASN A 133 0.63 3.26 -7.98
N VAL A 134 -0.44 3.95 -7.62
CA VAL A 134 -1.73 3.32 -7.30
C VAL A 134 -2.31 2.62 -8.54
N THR A 135 -2.29 3.30 -9.69
CA THR A 135 -2.89 2.81 -10.93
C THR A 135 -2.13 1.60 -11.50
N GLU A 136 -0.80 1.63 -11.51
CA GLU A 136 0.05 0.56 -12.05
C GLU A 136 0.24 -0.63 -11.09
N GLY A 137 -0.25 -0.50 -9.85
CA GLY A 137 -0.01 -1.47 -8.78
C GLY A 137 1.31 -1.19 -8.08
N TRP A 138 1.25 -0.63 -6.89
CA TRP A 138 2.41 -0.36 -6.05
C TRP A 138 3.13 -1.66 -5.70
N LYS A 139 4.31 -1.90 -6.29
CA LYS A 139 5.02 -3.18 -6.16
C LYS A 139 5.96 -3.19 -4.97
N GLN A 140 5.96 -4.30 -4.23
CA GLN A 140 6.83 -4.57 -3.07
C GLN A 140 8.34 -4.50 -3.36
N ASN A 141 8.76 -4.65 -4.62
CA ASN A 141 10.17 -4.66 -5.01
C ASN A 141 10.77 -3.26 -5.26
N ARG A 142 10.04 -2.16 -5.00
CA ARG A 142 10.61 -0.82 -5.11
C ARG A 142 11.51 -0.51 -3.90
N LYS A 143 12.69 0.04 -4.15
CA LYS A 143 13.67 0.39 -3.11
C LYS A 143 13.11 1.44 -2.14
N GLU A 144 12.33 2.40 -2.65
CA GLU A 144 11.67 3.44 -1.85
C GLU A 144 10.69 2.84 -0.85
N LEU A 145 9.94 1.82 -1.25
CA LEU A 145 9.03 1.10 -0.36
C LEU A 145 9.80 0.38 0.75
N ARG A 146 10.91 -0.28 0.42
CA ARG A 146 11.76 -0.95 1.41
C ARG A 146 12.34 0.03 2.41
N PHE A 147 12.80 1.19 1.95
CA PHE A 147 13.25 2.28 2.82
C PHE A 147 12.14 2.75 3.78
N VAL A 148 10.95 3.08 3.26
CA VAL A 148 9.82 3.52 4.10
C VAL A 148 9.39 2.44 5.09
N SER A 149 9.43 1.17 4.68
CA SER A 149 9.15 0.03 5.56
C SER A 149 10.20 -0.10 6.65
N TRP A 150 11.49 0.02 6.30
CA TRP A 150 12.60 0.00 7.26
C TRP A 150 12.46 1.12 8.29
N CYS A 151 12.13 2.35 7.88
CA CYS A 151 11.92 3.47 8.81
C CYS A 151 10.91 3.15 9.92
N ARG A 152 9.90 2.33 9.63
CA ARG A 152 8.81 1.96 10.55
C ARG A 152 9.12 0.73 11.41
N GLN A 153 10.13 -0.05 11.05
CA GLN A 153 10.51 -1.24 11.82
C GLN A 153 11.02 -0.81 13.21
N PRO A 154 10.79 -1.63 14.25
CA PRO A 154 11.39 -1.42 15.55
C PRO A 154 12.91 -1.31 15.44
N ALA A 155 13.47 -0.29 16.10
CA ALA A 155 14.91 -0.11 16.19
C ALA A 155 15.52 -1.21 17.06
N HIS A 156 16.50 -1.91 16.49
CA HIS A 156 17.33 -2.84 17.25
C HIS A 156 18.49 -2.06 17.85
N VAL A 157 18.35 -1.65 19.11
CA VAL A 157 19.34 -0.82 19.80
C VAL A 157 19.70 -1.40 21.16
N VAL A 158 20.95 -1.18 21.57
CA VAL A 158 21.52 -1.63 22.84
C VAL A 158 22.13 -0.46 23.60
N TYR A 159 22.31 -0.58 24.91
CA TYR A 159 23.03 0.44 25.68
C TYR A 159 24.51 0.49 25.28
N ARG A 160 25.00 1.67 24.89
CA ARG A 160 26.39 1.86 24.43
C ARG A 160 27.41 1.76 25.58
N ARG A 161 26.95 2.01 26.80
CA ARG A 161 27.72 2.06 28.06
C ARG A 161 26.85 1.54 29.20
N ASP A 162 27.47 1.25 30.34
CA ASP A 162 26.74 0.99 31.57
C ASP A 162 26.00 2.26 32.02
N VAL A 163 24.72 2.13 32.35
CA VAL A 163 23.85 3.22 32.80
C VAL A 163 23.59 3.08 34.29
N PHE A 164 23.83 4.15 35.03
CA PHE A 164 23.68 4.19 36.48
C PHE A 164 22.61 5.20 36.89
N ASP A 165 21.80 4.83 37.88
CA ASP A 165 20.93 5.73 38.63
C ASP A 165 21.52 5.90 40.03
N GLY A 166 22.18 7.03 40.26
CA GLY A 166 23.08 7.22 41.39
C GLY A 166 24.23 6.20 41.35
N ASN A 167 24.39 5.41 42.43
CA ASN A 167 25.40 4.35 42.52
C ASN A 167 24.88 2.97 42.05
N ARG A 168 23.63 2.88 41.57
CA ARG A 168 23.03 1.62 41.16
C ARG A 168 23.15 1.46 39.65
N LEU A 169 23.77 0.36 39.22
CA LEU A 169 23.75 -0.06 37.82
C LEU A 169 22.31 -0.44 37.43
N VAL A 170 21.75 0.26 36.45
CA VAL A 170 20.39 0.04 35.94
C VAL A 170 20.42 -0.78 34.66
N HIS A 171 21.32 -0.44 33.72
CA HIS A 171 21.50 -1.18 32.48
C HIS A 171 22.97 -1.44 32.19
N ARG A 172 23.26 -2.62 31.64
CA ARG A 172 24.61 -2.98 31.22
C ARG A 172 24.86 -2.57 29.78
N ARG A 173 26.11 -2.24 29.48
CA ARG A 173 26.57 -2.11 28.09
C ARG A 173 26.23 -3.38 27.31
N GLY A 174 25.65 -3.21 26.12
CA GLY A 174 25.21 -4.28 25.23
C GLY A 174 23.85 -4.89 25.60
N GLU A 175 23.26 -4.51 26.74
CA GLU A 175 21.88 -4.88 27.08
C GLU A 175 20.92 -4.27 26.06
N ARG A 176 19.92 -5.06 25.66
CA ARG A 176 18.92 -4.64 24.68
C ARG A 176 17.97 -3.62 25.30
N PHE A 177 17.74 -2.52 24.60
CA PHE A 177 16.68 -1.59 24.96
C PHE A 177 15.30 -2.19 24.64
N GLU A 178 14.42 -2.24 25.63
CA GLU A 178 13.08 -2.86 25.48
C GLU A 178 11.98 -1.87 25.06
N GLY A 179 12.27 -0.57 25.02
CA GLY A 179 11.29 0.43 24.62
C GLY A 179 10.91 0.36 23.14
N LYS A 180 9.73 0.90 22.80
CA LYS A 180 9.18 0.89 21.45
C LYS A 180 9.64 2.14 20.68
N ILE A 181 10.76 2.04 19.96
CA ILE A 181 11.29 3.11 19.10
C ILE A 181 11.37 2.59 17.67
N SER A 182 11.03 3.41 16.68
CA SER A 182 11.22 3.07 15.26
C SER A 182 12.66 3.36 14.79
N ASN A 183 13.11 2.72 13.70
CA ASN A 183 14.39 3.05 13.08
C ASN A 183 14.51 4.54 12.75
N TYR A 184 13.45 5.15 12.20
CA TYR A 184 13.45 6.57 11.87
C TYR A 184 13.60 7.44 13.12
N GLU A 185 12.77 7.20 14.12
CA GLU A 185 12.76 7.97 15.37
C GLU A 185 14.09 7.88 16.11
N TYR A 186 14.66 6.67 16.19
CA TYR A 186 15.98 6.48 16.74
C TYR A 186 17.01 7.33 15.99
N VAL A 187 17.06 7.24 14.65
CA VAL A 187 18.08 7.94 13.86
C VAL A 187 18.03 9.45 14.06
N ILE A 188 16.84 10.05 14.05
CA ILE A 188 16.70 11.52 14.16
C ILE A 188 16.94 12.05 15.57
N HIS A 189 16.89 11.19 16.60
CA HIS A 189 17.08 11.55 18.00
C HIS A 189 18.27 10.83 18.66
N ARG A 190 19.13 10.17 17.87
CA ARG A 190 20.26 9.35 18.35
C ARG A 190 21.27 10.14 19.17
N ASP A 191 21.43 11.42 18.85
CA ASP A 191 22.39 12.34 19.46
C ASP A 191 21.74 13.24 20.52
N SER A 192 20.48 12.95 20.90
CA SER A 192 19.74 13.64 21.96
C SER A 192 19.04 12.64 22.88
N ALA A 193 17.79 12.27 22.59
CA ALA A 193 16.98 11.39 23.46
C ALA A 193 17.55 9.97 23.59
N TYR A 194 18.33 9.53 22.60
CA TYR A 194 18.86 8.17 22.53
C TYR A 194 20.40 8.14 22.57
N GLU A 195 21.01 9.14 23.20
CA GLU A 195 22.46 9.18 23.45
C GLU A 195 22.95 8.03 24.36
N GLU A 196 22.02 7.29 24.95
CA GLU A 196 22.21 6.03 25.69
C GLU A 196 22.65 4.85 24.84
N LEU A 197 22.23 4.90 23.58
CA LEU A 197 21.94 3.72 22.80
C LEU A 197 22.84 3.66 21.56
N GLU A 198 23.03 2.46 21.04
CA GLU A 198 23.78 2.14 19.83
C GLU A 198 22.94 1.26 18.91
N PHE A 199 22.96 1.55 17.61
CA PHE A 199 22.18 0.85 16.60
C PHE A 199 22.86 -0.45 16.19
N VAL A 200 22.13 -1.55 16.30
CA VAL A 200 22.60 -2.88 15.92
C VAL A 200 22.02 -3.21 14.55
N SER A 201 22.84 -3.03 13.52
CA SER A 201 22.46 -3.29 12.12
C SER A 201 22.21 -4.78 11.82
N ASN A 202 22.61 -5.70 12.72
CA ASN A 202 22.40 -7.13 12.57
C ASN A 202 22.12 -7.82 13.91
N PRO A 203 20.84 -8.04 14.28
CA PRO A 203 20.46 -8.58 15.60
C PRO A 203 20.95 -10.02 15.85
N GLY A 204 21.44 -10.74 14.83
CA GLY A 204 22.04 -12.07 14.96
C GLY A 204 23.53 -12.09 15.34
N LYS A 205 24.15 -10.92 15.58
CA LYS A 205 25.57 -10.79 16.01
C LYS A 205 25.74 -10.16 17.41
N GLY A 206 24.67 -10.08 18.20
CA GLY A 206 24.81 -9.87 19.63
C GLY A 206 25.39 -11.14 20.25
N LYS A 207 26.59 -11.04 20.81
CA LYS A 207 27.30 -12.14 21.49
C LYS A 207 26.47 -12.73 22.63
#